data_AF-A0A7C3TEZ1-F1
#
_entry.id   AF-A0A7C3TEZ1-F1
#
_cell.length_a   1.000
_cell.length_b   1.000
_cell.length_c   1.000
_cell.angle_alpha   90.00
_cell.angle_beta   90.00
_cell.angle_gamma   90.00
#
_symmetry.space_group_name_H-M   'P 1'
#
loop_
_entity.id
_entity.type
_entity.pdbx_description
1 polymer ?
#
loop_
_entity_poly.entity_id
_entity_poly.type
_entity_poly.pdbx_seq_one_letter_code
_entity_poly.pdbx_strand_id
1 'polypeptide(L)'
;MAEKTFADLTARLKILINEEFQKQKLDAASLMAILFALGQAQNSEELINIAGAFSERFPVIEAFLDEFKSHEKKTLEKDISEIIKKVVAHNPAKAAEIAKETMMPEMTLEKLTEKYPEIKNYL
;
A
#
# COMPACT_ATOMS: atom_id res chain seq x y z
N MET A 1 -11.94 -8.84 6.65
CA MET A 1 -11.46 -7.51 6.20
C MET A 1 -11.17 -7.65 4.73
N ALA A 2 -11.70 -6.79 3.88
CA ALA A 2 -11.52 -6.93 2.44
C ALA A 2 -10.06 -6.60 2.10
N GLU A 3 -9.31 -7.63 1.73
CA GLU A 3 -8.12 -7.50 0.90
C GLU A 3 -8.53 -6.56 -0.25
N LYS A 4 -7.93 -5.37 -0.37
CA LYS A 4 -8.26 -4.46 -1.47
C LYS A 4 -7.74 -5.11 -2.73
N THR A 5 -8.59 -5.90 -3.38
CA THR A 5 -8.22 -6.65 -4.57
C THR A 5 -7.80 -5.68 -5.67
N PHE A 6 -6.98 -6.15 -6.61
CA PHE A 6 -6.64 -5.37 -7.81
C PHE A 6 -7.89 -4.79 -8.50
N ALA A 7 -9.00 -5.56 -8.51
CA ALA A 7 -10.29 -5.13 -9.02
C ALA A 7 -10.88 -3.95 -8.23
N ASP A 8 -10.83 -3.99 -6.89
CA ASP A 8 -11.34 -2.92 -6.03
C ASP A 8 -10.55 -1.62 -6.18
N LEU A 9 -9.22 -1.71 -6.25
CA LEU A 9 -8.36 -0.54 -6.48
C LEU A 9 -8.64 0.10 -7.83
N THR A 10 -8.75 -0.73 -8.87
CA THR A 10 -9.07 -0.28 -10.23
C THR A 10 -10.45 0.40 -10.26
N ALA A 11 -11.45 -0.18 -9.61
CA ALA A 11 -12.79 0.39 -9.55
C ALA A 11 -12.82 1.74 -8.83
N ARG A 12 -12.16 1.85 -7.67
CA ARG A 12 -12.08 3.10 -6.90
C ARG A 12 -11.39 4.22 -7.67
N LEU A 13 -10.26 3.91 -8.32
CA LEU A 13 -9.54 4.89 -9.15
C LEU A 13 -10.41 5.40 -10.31
N LYS A 14 -11.09 4.49 -11.02
CA LYS A 14 -12.00 4.86 -12.12
C LYS A 14 -13.13 5.77 -11.65
N ILE A 15 -13.72 5.49 -10.50
CA ILE A 15 -14.78 6.34 -9.91
C ILE A 15 -14.23 7.74 -9.61
N LEU A 16 -13.10 7.85 -8.92
CA LEU A 16 -12.48 9.13 -8.57
C LEU A 16 -12.15 9.98 -9.81
N ILE A 17 -11.57 9.37 -10.83
CA ILE A 17 -11.21 10.06 -12.07
C ILE A 17 -12.47 10.52 -12.82
N ASN A 18 -13.51 9.69 -12.86
CA ASN A 18 -14.78 10.06 -13.46
C ASN A 18 -15.44 11.23 -12.71
N GLU A 19 -15.37 11.28 -11.38
CA GLU A 19 -15.88 12.41 -10.60
C GLU A 19 -15.15 13.73 -10.93
N GLU A 20 -13.83 13.70 -11.13
CA GLU A 20 -13.08 14.90 -11.53
C GLU A 20 -13.44 15.37 -12.93
N PHE A 21 -13.74 14.44 -13.84
CA PHE A 21 -14.29 14.77 -15.16
C PHE A 21 -15.68 15.42 -15.06
N GLN A 22 -16.59 14.86 -14.24
CA GLN A 22 -17.93 15.45 -14.03
C GLN A 22 -17.85 16.86 -13.42
N LYS A 23 -16.86 17.11 -12.56
CA LYS A 23 -16.58 18.44 -11.98
C LYS A 23 -15.87 19.39 -12.96
N GLN A 24 -15.65 18.98 -14.22
CA GLN A 24 -14.92 19.72 -15.25
C GLN A 24 -13.48 20.11 -14.85
N LYS A 25 -12.88 19.36 -13.92
CA LYS A 25 -11.48 19.54 -13.50
C LYS A 25 -10.50 18.74 -14.36
N LEU A 26 -11.03 17.87 -15.22
CA LEU A 26 -10.31 17.00 -16.12
C LEU A 26 -10.94 17.13 -17.51
N ASP A 27 -10.14 17.36 -18.54
CA ASP A 27 -10.61 17.32 -19.92
C ASP A 27 -10.73 15.88 -20.44
N ALA A 28 -11.48 15.69 -21.53
CA ALA A 28 -11.75 14.36 -22.07
C ALA A 28 -10.48 13.62 -22.57
N ALA A 29 -9.47 14.35 -23.07
CA ALA A 29 -8.22 13.74 -23.53
C ALA A 29 -7.38 13.25 -22.33
N SER A 30 -7.29 14.06 -21.27
CA SER A 30 -6.66 13.67 -20.01
C SER A 30 -7.38 12.49 -19.36
N LEU A 31 -8.72 12.48 -19.37
CA LEU A 31 -9.52 11.33 -18.90
C LEU A 31 -9.16 10.05 -19.65
N MET A 32 -9.18 10.09 -20.98
CA MET A 32 -8.86 8.90 -21.79
C MET A 32 -7.43 8.42 -21.57
N ALA A 33 -6.47 9.34 -21.47
CA ALA A 33 -5.07 9.00 -21.22
C ALA A 33 -4.89 8.27 -19.87
N ILE A 34 -5.52 8.78 -18.80
CA ILE A 34 -5.44 8.17 -17.48
C ILE A 34 -6.13 6.80 -17.47
N LEU A 35 -7.36 6.70 -18.01
CA LEU A 35 -8.10 5.44 -18.06
C LEU A 35 -7.37 4.38 -18.89
N PHE A 36 -6.76 4.80 -20.01
CA PHE A 36 -5.95 3.91 -20.84
C PHE A 36 -4.74 3.40 -20.06
N ALA A 37 -3.98 4.30 -19.42
CA ALA A 37 -2.80 3.92 -18.64
C ALA A 37 -3.17 2.97 -17.50
N LEU A 38 -4.20 3.30 -16.71
CA LEU A 38 -4.67 2.41 -15.63
C LEU A 38 -5.17 1.06 -16.14
N GLY A 39 -5.74 1.00 -17.35
CA GLY A 39 -6.18 -0.23 -17.99
C GLY A 39 -5.05 -1.16 -18.42
N GLN A 40 -3.79 -0.70 -18.46
CA GLN A 40 -2.62 -1.51 -18.78
C GLN A 40 -2.02 -2.21 -17.56
N ALA A 41 -2.39 -1.81 -16.34
CA ALA A 41 -1.88 -2.43 -15.13
C ALA A 41 -2.32 -3.90 -15.03
N GLN A 42 -1.40 -4.79 -14.65
CA GLN A 42 -1.69 -6.22 -14.49
C GLN A 42 -1.83 -6.63 -13.02
N ASN A 43 -1.35 -5.79 -12.10
CA ASN A 43 -1.36 -6.03 -10.66
C ASN A 43 -1.49 -4.70 -9.89
N SER A 44 -1.68 -4.79 -8.58
CA SER A 44 -1.88 -3.63 -7.72
C SER A 44 -0.68 -2.70 -7.69
N GLU A 45 0.54 -3.23 -7.75
CA GLU A 45 1.78 -2.43 -7.71
C GLU A 45 1.93 -1.59 -8.99
N GLU A 46 1.75 -2.19 -10.17
CA GLU A 46 1.74 -1.50 -11.45
C GLU A 46 0.66 -0.41 -11.50
N LEU A 47 -0.54 -0.72 -11.01
CA LEU A 47 -1.66 0.23 -10.97
C LEU A 47 -1.31 1.45 -10.12
N ILE A 48 -0.68 1.25 -8.97
CA ILE A 48 -0.26 2.30 -8.06
C ILE A 48 0.86 3.13 -8.66
N ASN A 49 1.84 2.50 -9.31
CA ASN A 49 2.94 3.19 -10.00
C ASN A 49 2.42 4.05 -11.16
N ILE A 50 1.51 3.51 -11.96
CA ILE A 50 0.86 4.25 -13.06
C ILE A 50 0.03 5.41 -12.50
N ALA A 51 -0.77 5.19 -11.45
CA ALA A 51 -1.51 6.26 -10.80
C ALA A 51 -0.58 7.36 -10.25
N GLY A 52 0.58 6.98 -9.69
CA GLY A 52 1.62 7.90 -9.22
C GLY A 52 2.14 8.85 -10.30
N ALA A 53 2.25 8.40 -11.55
CA ALA A 53 2.67 9.26 -12.66
C ALA A 53 1.70 10.43 -12.94
N PHE A 54 0.47 10.36 -12.42
CA PHE A 54 -0.56 11.37 -12.58
C PHE A 54 -0.84 12.18 -11.30
N SER A 55 -0.25 11.81 -10.15
CA SER A 55 -0.60 12.41 -8.86
C SER A 55 -0.27 13.90 -8.77
N GLU A 56 0.85 14.33 -9.35
CA GLU A 56 1.25 15.75 -9.38
C GLU A 56 0.24 16.64 -10.12
N ARG A 57 -0.42 16.09 -11.15
CA ARG A 57 -1.41 16.82 -11.96
C ARG A 57 -2.82 16.69 -11.40
N PHE A 58 -3.08 15.66 -10.59
CA PHE A 58 -4.40 15.35 -10.06
C PHE A 58 -4.33 15.06 -8.56
N PRO A 59 -4.53 16.07 -7.70
CA PRO A 59 -4.46 15.93 -6.25
C PRO A 59 -5.40 14.85 -5.67
N VAL A 60 -6.48 14.50 -6.37
CA VAL A 60 -7.37 13.41 -5.95
C VAL A 60 -6.68 12.04 -6.02
N ILE A 61 -5.79 11.86 -7.00
CA ILE A 61 -5.02 10.62 -7.16
C ILE A 61 -3.95 10.57 -6.06
N GLU A 62 -3.28 11.69 -5.78
CA GLU A 62 -2.36 11.81 -4.65
C GLU A 62 -3.04 11.42 -3.32
N ALA A 63 -4.20 12.01 -3.01
CA ALA A 63 -4.95 11.71 -1.80
C ALA A 63 -5.37 10.22 -1.72
N PHE A 64 -5.74 9.62 -2.85
CA PHE A 64 -6.04 8.18 -2.91
C PHE A 64 -4.81 7.32 -2.61
N LEU A 65 -3.65 7.68 -3.17
CA LEU A 65 -2.38 6.99 -2.94
C LEU A 65 -1.93 7.11 -1.48
N ASP A 66 -2.13 8.26 -0.86
CA ASP A 66 -1.82 8.47 0.56
C ASP A 66 -2.73 7.65 1.48
N GLU A 67 -4.03 7.57 1.18
CA GLU A 67 -4.96 6.68 1.91
C GLU A 67 -4.52 5.22 1.77
N PHE A 68 -4.10 4.81 0.57
CA PHE A 68 -3.61 3.46 0.30
C PHE A 68 -2.34 3.15 1.11
N LYS A 69 -1.31 4.00 1.01
CA LYS A 69 -0.06 3.85 1.77
C LYS A 69 -0.29 3.86 3.28
N SER A 70 -1.19 4.72 3.78
CA SER A 70 -1.53 4.75 5.20
C SER A 70 -2.21 3.46 5.65
N HIS A 71 -3.03 2.84 4.79
CA HIS A 71 -3.67 1.57 5.08
C HIS A 71 -2.67 0.42 5.09
N GLU A 72 -1.79 0.33 4.10
CA GLU A 72 -0.72 -0.67 4.06
C GLU A 72 0.20 -0.58 5.27
N LYS A 73 0.58 0.63 5.67
CA LYS A 73 1.39 0.85 6.87
C LYS A 73 0.71 0.31 8.13
N LYS A 74 -0.60 0.53 8.30
CA LYS A 74 -1.37 0.00 9.44
C LYS A 74 -1.46 -1.53 9.43
N THR A 75 -1.59 -2.14 8.25
CA THR A 75 -1.57 -3.59 8.10
C THR A 75 -0.19 -4.15 8.46
N LEU A 76 0.88 -3.55 7.95
CA LEU A 76 2.25 -3.92 8.28
C LEU A 76 2.53 -3.80 9.79
N GLU A 77 2.11 -2.71 10.43
CA GLU A 77 2.24 -2.52 11.88
C GLU A 77 1.48 -3.61 12.67
N LYS A 78 0.31 -4.02 12.17
CA LYS A 78 -0.48 -5.10 12.77
C LYS A 78 0.22 -6.46 12.62
N ASP A 79 0.70 -6.78 11.42
CA ASP A 79 1.38 -8.05 11.13
C ASP A 79 2.67 -8.17 11.95
N ILE A 80 3.45 -7.09 12.01
CA ILE A 80 4.63 -6.99 12.88
C ILE A 80 4.24 -7.19 14.36
N SER A 81 3.15 -6.55 14.82
CA SER A 81 2.69 -6.73 16.20
C SER A 81 2.30 -8.18 16.50
N GLU A 82 1.65 -8.88 15.56
CA GLU A 82 1.30 -10.30 15.73
C GLU A 82 2.54 -11.20 15.75
N ILE A 83 3.52 -10.94 14.88
CA ILE A 83 4.82 -11.64 14.88
C ILE A 83 5.53 -11.43 16.23
N ILE A 84 5.64 -10.19 16.69
CA ILE A 84 6.29 -9.89 17.98
C ILE A 84 5.60 -10.64 19.12
N LYS A 85 4.26 -10.65 19.17
CA LYS A 85 3.51 -11.40 20.19
C LYS A 85 3.83 -12.89 20.19
N LYS A 86 3.95 -13.51 19.01
CA LYS A 86 4.33 -14.93 18.88
C LYS A 86 5.79 -15.16 19.32
N VAL A 87 6.70 -14.25 18.95
CA VAL A 87 8.11 -14.34 19.36
C VAL A 87 8.30 -14.13 20.87
N VAL A 88 7.53 -13.23 21.50
CA VAL A 88 7.57 -13.04 22.97
C VAL A 88 7.32 -14.35 23.72
N ALA A 89 6.40 -15.19 23.23
CA ALA A 89 6.07 -16.47 23.87
C ALA A 89 7.22 -17.49 23.85
N HIS A 90 8.20 -17.33 22.95
CA HIS A 90 9.33 -18.24 22.79
C HIS A 90 10.66 -17.64 23.22
N ASN A 91 10.88 -16.35 22.96
CA ASN A 91 12.10 -15.62 23.32
C ASN A 91 11.80 -14.12 23.56
N PRO A 92 11.50 -13.74 24.82
CA PRO A 92 11.14 -12.36 25.17
C PRO A 92 12.25 -11.33 24.89
N ALA A 93 13.52 -11.69 25.06
CA ALA A 93 14.65 -10.80 24.82
C ALA A 93 14.76 -10.44 23.33
N LYS A 94 14.59 -11.45 22.46
CA LYS A 94 14.65 -11.26 21.02
C LYS A 94 13.44 -10.51 20.46
N ALA A 95 12.27 -10.71 21.06
CA ALA A 95 11.09 -9.91 20.73
C ALA A 95 11.28 -8.41 21.02
N ALA A 96 11.99 -8.06 22.11
CA ALA A 96 12.31 -6.68 22.42
C ALA A 96 13.29 -6.05 21.40
N GLU A 97 14.26 -6.82 20.91
CA GLU A 97 15.16 -6.40 19.83
C GLU A 97 14.39 -6.15 18.53
N ILE A 98 13.54 -7.09 18.11
CA ILE A 98 12.69 -6.97 16.93
C ILE A 98 11.76 -5.75 17.05
N ALA A 99 11.11 -5.56 18.20
CA ALA A 99 10.22 -4.43 18.43
C ALA A 99 10.94 -3.08 18.28
N LYS A 100 12.15 -2.95 18.85
CA LYS A 100 12.97 -1.74 18.72
C LYS A 100 13.35 -1.43 17.28
N GLU A 101 13.61 -2.47 16.48
CA GLU A 101 13.95 -2.31 15.07
C GLU A 101 12.75 -1.96 14.19
N THR A 102 11.58 -2.50 14.50
CA THR A 102 10.33 -2.18 13.77
C THR A 102 9.86 -0.74 13.97
N MET A 103 10.42 -0.02 14.96
CA MET A 103 10.20 1.41 15.13
C MET A 103 11.01 2.28 14.15
N MET A 104 11.91 1.69 13.36
CA MET A 104 12.65 2.43 12.32
C MET A 104 11.73 2.74 11.12
N PRO A 105 11.70 3.99 10.62
CA PRO A 105 10.79 4.42 9.56
C PRO A 105 10.87 3.62 8.25
N GLU A 106 11.99 2.95 7.97
CA GLU A 106 12.27 2.24 6.72
C GLU A 106 12.23 0.71 6.84
N MET A 107 11.74 0.20 7.99
CA MET A 107 11.69 -1.24 8.25
C MET A 107 10.51 -1.88 7.50
N THR A 108 10.79 -2.91 6.72
CA THR A 108 9.79 -3.72 6.01
C THR A 108 9.81 -5.16 6.53
N LEU A 109 8.75 -5.93 6.27
CA LEU A 109 8.69 -7.35 6.62
C LEU A 109 9.84 -8.16 6.00
N GLU A 110 10.20 -7.87 4.75
CA GLU A 110 11.34 -8.52 4.08
C GLU A 110 12.65 -8.25 4.81
N LYS A 111 12.99 -6.98 5.08
CA LYS A 111 14.20 -6.62 5.84
C LYS A 111 14.22 -7.25 7.22
N LEU A 112 13.05 -7.33 7.87
CA LEU A 112 12.91 -7.99 9.16
C LEU A 112 13.21 -9.49 9.07
N THR A 113 12.69 -10.18 8.04
CA THR A 113 12.97 -11.61 7.81
C THR A 113 14.38 -11.90 7.33
N GLU A 114 15.06 -10.97 6.67
CA GLU A 114 16.48 -11.11 6.33
C GLU A 114 17.36 -11.07 7.59
N LYS A 115 17.03 -10.17 8.52
CA LYS A 115 17.79 -10.00 9.75
C LYS A 115 17.45 -11.04 10.82
N TYR A 116 16.21 -11.51 10.83
CA TYR A 116 15.68 -12.49 11.76
C TYR A 116 14.96 -13.61 10.96
N PRO A 117 15.71 -14.56 10.37
CA PRO A 117 15.16 -15.60 9.48
C PRO A 117 14.07 -16.46 10.14
N GLU A 118 14.16 -16.66 11.45
CA GLU A 118 13.18 -17.39 12.24
C GLU A 118 11.78 -16.74 12.27
N ILE A 119 11.65 -15.46 11.90
CA ILE A 119 10.35 -14.79 11.76
C ILE A 119 9.49 -15.47 10.69
N LYS A 120 10.11 -16.11 9.69
CA LYS A 120 9.40 -16.89 8.65
C LYS A 120 8.55 -18.02 9.22
N ASN A 121 8.85 -18.50 10.43
CA ASN A 121 8.05 -19.54 11.09
C ASN A 121 6.75 -18.99 11.71
N TYR A 122 6.58 -17.66 11.74
CA TYR A 122 5.46 -16.98 12.39
C TYR A 122 4.61 -16.13 11.41
N LEU A 123 5.10 -15.97 10.18
CA LEU A 123 4.38 -15.50 8.99
C LEU A 123 3.38 -16.58 8.54
#